data_AF-A0A3B0YD07-F1
#
_entry.id   AF-A0A3B0YD07-F1
#
_cell.length_a   1.000
_cell.length_b   1.000
_cell.length_c   1.000
_cell.angle_alpha   90.00
_cell.angle_beta   90.00
_cell.angle_gamma   90.00
#
_symmetry.space_group_name_H-M   'P 1'
#
loop_
_entity.id
_entity.type
_entity.pdbx_description
1 polymer ?
#
loop_
_entity_poly.entity_id
_entity_poly.type
_entity_poly.pdbx_seq_one_letter_code
_entity_poly.pdbx_strand_id
1 'polypeptide(L)'
;MKKIILPIILPMALMAASFSAHAGIKDKKAMKTATETMNAAITAAKTSCGSAKLEGKIDWSNWDTYKYEKMSLGRSKDQVLSNAGTLLKDAIGAMAELCKDADFKEEVSKVTSIVVSGKKDQEAMYIDFKLDGTTLNMALNADTIGSWKNKDLLKKIWE
;
A
#
# COMPACT_ATOMS: atom_id res chain seq x y z
N MET A 1 -22.32 47.38 -24.40
CA MET A 1 -22.74 45.97 -24.31
C MET A 1 -21.62 45.09 -24.86
N LYS A 2 -20.71 44.63 -24.00
CA LYS A 2 -19.58 43.77 -24.40
C LYS A 2 -20.00 42.30 -24.25
N LYS A 3 -20.06 41.58 -25.37
CA LYS A 3 -20.33 40.14 -25.44
C LYS A 3 -19.11 39.41 -24.87
N ILE A 4 -19.30 38.70 -23.75
CA ILE A 4 -18.30 37.79 -23.19
C ILE A 4 -18.54 36.43 -23.83
N ILE A 5 -17.60 36.01 -24.67
CA ILE A 5 -17.56 34.67 -25.25
C ILE A 5 -16.80 33.78 -24.26
N LEU A 6 -17.47 32.74 -23.77
CA LEU A 6 -16.89 31.66 -22.97
C LEU A 6 -15.85 30.87 -23.78
N PRO A 7 -14.74 30.43 -23.19
CA PRO A 7 -14.11 29.18 -23.59
C PRO A 7 -14.44 28.09 -22.54
N ILE A 8 -15.13 27.05 -22.99
CA ILE A 8 -15.30 25.79 -22.28
C ILE A 8 -13.92 25.15 -22.15
N ILE A 9 -13.34 25.20 -20.95
CA ILE A 9 -12.12 24.46 -20.61
C ILE A 9 -12.57 23.03 -20.30
N LEU A 10 -12.46 22.15 -21.29
CA LEU A 10 -12.59 20.72 -21.11
C LEU A 10 -11.28 20.20 -20.49
N PRO A 11 -11.25 19.68 -19.24
CA PRO A 11 -10.04 19.08 -18.72
C PRO A 11 -9.84 17.75 -19.44
N MET A 12 -8.92 17.75 -20.40
CA MET A 12 -8.44 16.57 -21.09
C MET A 12 -7.67 15.74 -20.05
N ALA A 13 -8.34 14.76 -19.44
CA ALA A 13 -7.71 13.76 -18.61
C ALA A 13 -6.78 12.93 -19.50
N LEU A 14 -5.48 13.27 -19.51
CA LEU A 14 -4.44 12.43 -20.07
C LEU A 14 -4.36 11.15 -19.23
N MET A 15 -5.09 10.11 -19.64
CA MET A 15 -4.77 8.76 -19.21
C MET A 15 -3.47 8.36 -19.92
N ALA A 16 -2.34 8.57 -19.24
CA ALA A 16 -1.10 7.91 -19.59
C ALA A 16 -1.30 6.41 -19.36
N ALA A 17 -1.78 5.71 -20.38
CA ALA A 17 -1.73 4.26 -20.44
C ALA A 17 -0.28 3.85 -20.68
N SER A 18 0.50 3.81 -19.59
CA SER A 18 1.80 3.17 -19.59
C SER A 18 1.57 1.68 -19.86
N PHE A 19 1.92 1.24 -21.07
CA PHE A 19 1.93 -0.17 -21.44
C PHE A 19 3.06 -0.89 -20.68
N SER A 20 2.83 -1.23 -19.42
CA SER A 20 3.69 -2.17 -18.69
C SER A 20 3.54 -3.55 -19.30
N ALA A 21 4.68 -4.18 -19.59
CA ALA A 21 4.82 -5.52 -20.15
C ALA A 21 3.81 -6.51 -19.54
N HIS A 22 3.21 -7.34 -20.39
CA HIS A 22 2.07 -8.20 -20.08
C HIS A 22 2.36 -9.13 -18.90
N ALA A 23 2.00 -8.71 -17.68
CA ALA A 23 1.95 -9.58 -16.51
C ALA A 23 1.09 -10.81 -16.85
N GLY A 24 1.56 -12.01 -16.50
CA GLY A 24 0.84 -13.25 -16.76
C GLY A 24 -0.53 -13.25 -16.07
N ILE A 25 -1.47 -14.08 -16.53
CA ILE A 25 -2.81 -14.16 -15.91
C ILE A 25 -2.71 -14.47 -14.40
N LYS A 26 -1.73 -15.28 -13.99
CA LYS A 26 -1.44 -15.59 -12.58
C LYS A 26 -1.03 -14.35 -11.79
N ASP A 27 -0.10 -13.56 -12.30
CA ASP A 27 0.36 -12.32 -11.67
C ASP A 27 -0.79 -11.33 -11.51
N LYS A 28 -1.59 -11.12 -12.57
CA LYS A 28 -2.78 -10.24 -12.52
C LYS A 28 -3.77 -10.68 -11.45
N LYS A 29 -4.00 -12.00 -11.32
CA LYS A 29 -4.88 -12.57 -10.29
C LYS A 29 -4.30 -12.36 -8.88
N ALA A 30 -2.99 -12.54 -8.71
CA ALA A 30 -2.31 -12.31 -7.44
C ALA A 30 -2.38 -10.83 -7.03
N MET A 31 -2.07 -9.89 -7.94
CA MET A 31 -2.19 -8.44 -7.70
C MET A 31 -3.61 -8.04 -7.32
N LYS A 32 -4.62 -8.57 -8.02
CA LYS A 32 -6.03 -8.35 -7.70
C LYS A 32 -6.36 -8.84 -6.28
N THR A 33 -5.97 -10.07 -5.95
CA THR A 33 -6.23 -10.67 -4.64
C THR A 33 -5.56 -9.89 -3.51
N ALA A 34 -4.32 -9.45 -3.70
CA ALA A 34 -3.61 -8.61 -2.74
C ALA A 34 -4.29 -7.25 -2.54
N THR A 35 -4.76 -6.63 -3.62
CA THR A 35 -5.51 -5.36 -3.57
C THR A 35 -6.83 -5.53 -2.81
N GLU A 36 -7.60 -6.59 -3.11
CA GLU A 36 -8.86 -6.89 -2.41
C GLU A 36 -8.63 -7.15 -0.91
N THR A 37 -7.55 -7.88 -0.59
CA THR A 37 -7.15 -8.15 0.80
C THR A 37 -6.78 -6.86 1.55
N MET A 38 -6.00 -5.97 0.92
CA MET A 38 -5.67 -4.67 1.48
C MET A 38 -6.93 -3.83 1.70
N ASN A 39 -7.84 -3.76 0.72
CA ASN A 39 -9.07 -2.98 0.84
C ASN A 39 -9.98 -3.47 1.98
N ALA A 40 -10.05 -4.79 2.19
CA ALA A 40 -10.76 -5.37 3.33
C ALA A 40 -10.11 -4.95 4.67
N ALA A 41 -8.78 -4.99 4.75
CA ALA A 41 -8.05 -4.55 5.94
C ALA A 41 -8.22 -3.04 6.20
N ILE A 42 -8.19 -2.20 5.16
CA ILE A 42 -8.46 -0.75 5.26
C ILE A 42 -9.86 -0.50 5.78
N THR A 43 -10.85 -1.22 5.28
CA THR A 43 -12.24 -1.10 5.74
C THR A 43 -12.34 -1.39 7.24
N ALA A 44 -11.66 -2.42 7.73
CA ALA A 44 -11.61 -2.71 9.16
C ALA A 44 -10.86 -1.63 9.96
N ALA A 45 -9.78 -1.09 9.41
CA ALA A 45 -9.01 -0.01 10.03
C ALA A 45 -9.80 1.31 10.11
N LYS A 46 -10.60 1.65 9.09
CA LYS A 46 -11.51 2.82 9.12
C LYS A 46 -12.39 2.80 10.35
N THR A 47 -13.02 1.65 10.61
CA THR A 47 -13.89 1.45 11.77
C THR A 47 -13.12 1.60 13.07
N SER A 48 -11.95 0.99 13.16
CA SER A 48 -11.14 1.00 14.40
C SER A 48 -10.54 2.38 14.71
N CYS A 49 -10.17 3.13 13.67
CA CYS A 49 -9.50 4.42 13.79
C CYS A 49 -10.45 5.62 13.71
N GLY A 50 -11.75 5.41 13.46
CA GLY A 50 -12.72 6.49 13.28
C GLY A 50 -12.46 7.38 12.05
N SER A 51 -11.64 6.91 11.10
CA SER A 51 -11.27 7.68 9.91
C SER A 51 -12.03 7.20 8.68
N ALA A 52 -13.12 7.88 8.32
CA ALA A 52 -13.90 7.54 7.13
C ALA A 52 -13.12 7.74 5.81
N LYS A 53 -12.11 8.61 5.84
CA LYS A 53 -11.34 9.06 4.67
C LYS A 53 -10.14 8.19 4.31
N LEU A 54 -9.80 7.18 5.11
CA LEU A 54 -8.62 6.35 4.87
C LEU A 54 -8.72 5.59 3.54
N GLU A 55 -7.84 5.86 2.59
CA GLU A 55 -7.79 5.14 1.31
C GLU A 55 -6.44 4.43 1.15
N GLY A 56 -6.38 3.45 0.25
CA GLY A 56 -5.13 2.76 -0.02
C GLY A 56 -4.95 2.42 -1.49
N LYS A 57 -3.69 2.43 -1.92
CA LYS A 57 -3.28 1.99 -3.26
C LYS A 57 -1.98 1.21 -3.20
N ILE A 58 -1.88 0.18 -4.04
CA ILE A 58 -0.62 -0.52 -4.29
C ILE A 58 -0.05 -0.01 -5.60
N ASP A 59 1.10 0.64 -5.52
CA ASP A 59 1.93 0.96 -6.67
C ASP A 59 2.68 -0.30 -7.10
N TRP A 60 2.12 -0.97 -8.10
CA TRP A 60 2.70 -2.18 -8.69
C TRP A 60 3.92 -1.91 -9.58
N SER A 61 4.20 -0.65 -9.96
CA SER A 61 5.28 -0.35 -10.91
C SER A 61 6.68 -0.73 -10.39
N ASN A 62 6.89 -0.63 -9.07
CA ASN A 62 8.18 -0.96 -8.45
C ASN A 62 8.40 -2.48 -8.27
N TRP A 63 7.38 -3.31 -8.45
CA TRP A 63 7.46 -4.75 -8.22
C TRP A 63 8.14 -5.49 -9.37
N ASP A 64 8.08 -4.96 -10.58
CA ASP A 64 8.80 -5.54 -11.73
C ASP A 64 10.33 -5.45 -11.59
N THR A 65 10.83 -4.62 -10.66
CA THR A 65 12.26 -4.51 -10.35
C THR A 65 12.76 -5.59 -9.38
N TYR A 66 11.87 -6.49 -8.95
CA TYR A 66 12.22 -7.56 -8.04
C TYR A 66 13.08 -8.62 -8.71
N LYS A 67 14.09 -9.09 -7.97
CA LYS A 67 14.93 -10.22 -8.36
C LYS A 67 14.22 -11.51 -7.95
N TYR A 68 13.13 -11.83 -8.63
CA TYR A 68 12.28 -12.99 -8.31
C TYR A 68 13.06 -14.31 -8.33
N GLU A 69 14.09 -14.42 -9.17
CA GLU A 69 14.99 -15.55 -9.23
C GLU A 69 15.86 -15.74 -7.97
N LYS A 70 15.95 -14.72 -7.11
CA LYS A 70 16.69 -14.73 -5.84
C LYS A 70 15.80 -14.85 -4.62
N MET A 71 14.48 -14.98 -4.81
CA MET A 71 13.54 -15.09 -3.70
C MET A 71 13.77 -16.39 -2.95
N SER A 72 13.62 -16.32 -1.63
CA SER A 72 13.77 -17.47 -0.76
C SER A 72 12.83 -18.60 -1.21
N LEU A 73 13.30 -19.84 -1.09
CA LEU A 73 12.54 -21.04 -1.43
C LEU A 73 12.11 -21.12 -2.91
N GLY A 74 12.73 -20.34 -3.81
CA GLY A 74 12.43 -20.38 -5.25
C GLY A 74 11.00 -19.91 -5.59
N ARG A 75 10.46 -18.98 -4.78
CA ARG A 75 9.09 -18.48 -4.95
C ARG A 75 8.89 -17.81 -6.30
N SER A 76 7.77 -18.13 -6.95
CA SER A 76 7.39 -17.47 -8.19
C SER A 76 6.85 -16.06 -7.95
N LYS A 77 6.85 -15.25 -9.01
CA LYS A 77 6.34 -13.87 -8.97
C LYS A 77 4.91 -13.79 -8.42
N ASP A 78 4.00 -14.64 -8.88
CA ASP A 78 2.61 -14.65 -8.41
C ASP A 78 2.49 -15.01 -6.91
N GLN A 79 3.36 -15.86 -6.37
CA GLN A 79 3.41 -16.14 -4.93
C GLN A 79 3.87 -14.92 -4.14
N VAL A 80 4.94 -14.25 -4.58
CA VAL A 80 5.45 -13.02 -3.94
C VAL A 80 4.41 -11.91 -3.97
N LEU A 81 3.72 -11.72 -5.10
CA LEU A 81 2.62 -10.76 -5.22
C LEU A 81 1.44 -11.11 -4.31
N SER A 82 1.12 -12.39 -4.15
CA SER A 82 0.09 -12.84 -3.20
C SER A 82 0.50 -12.57 -1.74
N ASN A 83 1.75 -12.80 -1.38
CA ASN A 83 2.27 -12.57 -0.02
C ASN A 83 2.14 -11.10 0.40
N ALA A 84 2.23 -10.17 -0.55
CA ALA A 84 2.01 -8.75 -0.31
C ALA A 84 0.64 -8.51 0.36
N GLY A 85 -0.42 -9.21 -0.07
CA GLY A 85 -1.74 -9.10 0.53
C GLY A 85 -1.75 -9.46 2.02
N THR A 86 -1.09 -10.56 2.39
CA THR A 86 -0.97 -11.00 3.79
C THR A 86 -0.20 -9.97 4.63
N LEU A 87 0.96 -9.52 4.14
CA LEU A 87 1.77 -8.52 4.83
C LEU A 87 1.00 -7.21 5.06
N LEU A 88 0.23 -6.77 4.06
CA LEU A 88 -0.62 -5.58 4.16
C LEU A 88 -1.75 -5.77 5.16
N LYS A 89 -2.42 -6.92 5.14
CA LYS A 89 -3.46 -7.23 6.12
C LYS A 89 -2.91 -7.13 7.53
N ASP A 90 -1.74 -7.70 7.78
CA ASP A 90 -1.12 -7.70 9.11
C ASP A 90 -0.63 -6.31 9.52
N ALA A 91 -0.02 -5.55 8.61
CA ALA A 91 0.45 -4.19 8.88
C ALA A 91 -0.70 -3.22 9.15
N ILE A 92 -1.76 -3.28 8.34
CA ILE A 92 -2.95 -2.44 8.51
C ILE A 92 -3.75 -2.88 9.74
N GLY A 93 -3.77 -4.19 10.05
CA GLY A 93 -4.29 -4.70 11.31
C GLY A 93 -3.54 -4.15 12.51
N ALA A 94 -2.20 -4.12 12.47
CA ALA A 94 -1.39 -3.50 13.52
C ALA A 94 -1.67 -2.00 13.67
N MET A 95 -1.86 -1.27 12.57
CA MET A 95 -2.30 0.13 12.60
C MET A 95 -3.67 0.28 13.28
N ALA A 96 -4.63 -0.59 12.96
CA ALA A 96 -5.94 -0.61 13.61
C ALA A 96 -5.86 -0.89 15.13
N GLU A 97 -4.94 -1.76 15.56
CA GLU A 97 -4.66 -1.99 16.98
C GLU A 97 -4.03 -0.76 17.65
N LEU A 98 -3.17 0.00 16.96
CA LEU A 98 -2.63 1.26 17.49
C LEU A 98 -3.71 2.32 17.69
N CYS A 99 -4.79 2.31 16.92
CA CYS A 99 -5.93 3.20 17.14
C CYS A 99 -6.69 2.93 18.46
N LYS A 100 -6.44 1.80 19.12
CA LYS A 100 -6.96 1.49 20.47
C LYS A 100 -6.05 2.00 21.58
N ASP A 101 -4.80 2.30 21.26
CA ASP A 101 -3.80 2.85 22.18
C ASP A 101 -4.01 4.37 22.29
N ALA A 102 -4.29 4.87 23.49
CA ALA A 102 -4.67 6.27 23.70
C ALA A 102 -3.57 7.25 23.25
N ASP A 103 -2.30 6.85 23.41
CA ASP A 103 -1.15 7.68 23.07
C ASP A 103 -0.95 7.82 21.55
N PHE A 104 -1.46 6.86 20.76
CA PHE A 104 -1.28 6.82 19.31
C PHE A 104 -2.56 7.13 18.54
N LYS A 105 -3.73 7.00 19.18
CA LYS A 105 -5.03 7.10 18.51
C LYS A 105 -5.20 8.40 17.73
N GLU A 106 -4.85 9.54 18.33
CA GLU A 106 -4.99 10.84 17.67
C GLU A 106 -4.11 10.89 16.41
N GLU A 107 -2.82 10.55 16.53
CA GLU A 107 -1.87 10.63 15.42
C GLU A 107 -2.20 9.65 14.30
N VAL A 108 -2.55 8.40 14.63
CA VAL A 108 -2.92 7.40 13.62
C VAL A 108 -4.22 7.79 12.90
N SER A 109 -5.17 8.43 13.59
CA SER A 109 -6.42 8.91 12.97
C SER A 109 -6.20 9.99 11.89
N LYS A 110 -5.07 10.71 11.94
CA LYS A 110 -4.69 11.72 10.93
C LYS A 110 -4.26 11.09 9.60
N VAL A 111 -3.95 9.79 9.58
CA VAL A 111 -3.60 9.09 8.34
C VAL A 111 -4.87 8.96 7.48
N THR A 112 -4.82 9.54 6.28
CA THR A 112 -5.91 9.51 5.30
C THR A 112 -5.57 8.69 4.07
N SER A 113 -4.29 8.38 3.84
CA SER A 113 -3.88 7.58 2.68
C SER A 113 -2.78 6.60 3.06
N ILE A 114 -2.85 5.40 2.48
CA ILE A 114 -1.81 4.38 2.51
C ILE A 114 -1.31 4.16 1.09
N VAL A 115 0.00 4.30 0.89
CA VAL A 115 0.64 4.04 -0.41
C VAL A 115 1.64 2.91 -0.23
N VAL A 116 1.43 1.83 -0.98
CA VAL A 116 2.23 0.62 -0.88
C VAL A 116 3.11 0.48 -2.11
N SER A 117 4.38 0.14 -1.91
CA SER A 117 5.32 -0.16 -2.99
C SER A 117 6.18 -1.39 -2.69
N GLY A 118 6.81 -1.94 -3.72
CA GLY A 118 7.88 -2.92 -3.54
C GLY A 118 9.16 -2.23 -3.05
N LYS A 119 9.81 -2.80 -2.05
CA LYS A 119 11.09 -2.34 -1.53
C LYS A 119 12.23 -2.60 -2.53
N LYS A 120 13.08 -1.59 -2.72
CA LYS A 120 14.26 -1.69 -3.61
C LYS A 120 15.32 -2.66 -3.06
N ASP A 121 15.54 -2.59 -1.75
CA ASP A 121 16.39 -3.53 -1.03
C ASP A 121 15.56 -4.75 -0.59
N GLN A 122 15.86 -5.91 -1.18
CA GLN A 122 15.18 -7.18 -0.92
C GLN A 122 15.91 -8.03 0.13
N GLU A 123 16.99 -7.54 0.74
CA GLU A 123 17.68 -8.23 1.84
C GLU A 123 16.98 -7.99 3.19
N ALA A 124 16.47 -6.77 3.40
CA ALA A 124 15.73 -6.44 4.60
C ALA A 124 14.32 -7.05 4.59
N MET A 125 14.03 -7.90 5.58
CA MET A 125 12.77 -8.66 5.64
C MET A 125 11.55 -7.85 6.11
N TYR A 126 11.76 -6.73 6.80
CA TYR A 126 10.68 -5.97 7.42
C TYR A 126 10.11 -4.90 6.49
N ILE A 127 8.85 -4.57 6.74
CA ILE A 127 8.17 -3.45 6.09
C ILE A 127 8.79 -2.15 6.57
N ASP A 128 9.17 -1.29 5.62
CA ASP A 128 9.56 0.08 5.96
C ASP A 128 8.31 0.95 5.96
N PHE A 129 8.15 1.73 7.02
CA PHE A 129 7.08 2.69 7.15
C PHE A 129 7.64 4.11 7.13
N LYS A 130 6.93 5.02 6.46
CA LYS A 130 7.26 6.45 6.46
C LYS A 130 5.99 7.28 6.37
N LEU A 131 5.84 8.25 7.25
CA LEU A 131 4.75 9.23 7.20
C LEU A 131 5.19 10.46 6.42
N ASP A 132 4.36 10.89 5.47
CA ASP A 132 4.50 12.15 4.73
C ASP A 132 3.16 12.89 4.77
N GLY A 133 3.07 13.90 5.64
CA GLY A 133 1.80 14.53 5.99
C GLY A 133 0.79 13.51 6.52
N THR A 134 -0.32 13.32 5.80
CA THR A 134 -1.37 12.33 6.15
C THR A 134 -1.24 11.02 5.36
N THR A 135 -0.12 10.81 4.66
CA THR A 135 0.13 9.63 3.83
C THR A 135 1.13 8.69 4.49
N LEU A 136 0.68 7.49 4.85
CA LEU A 136 1.54 6.40 5.31
C LEU A 136 2.06 5.60 4.12
N ASN A 137 3.35 5.73 3.86
CA ASN A 137 4.05 4.97 2.83
C ASN A 137 4.56 3.65 3.43
N MET A 138 4.29 2.54 2.75
CA MET A 138 4.75 1.21 3.12
C MET A 138 5.59 0.62 1.98
N ALA A 139 6.84 0.24 2.26
CA ALA A 139 7.67 -0.49 1.30
C ALA A 139 7.86 -1.93 1.80
N LEU A 140 7.37 -2.89 1.02
CA LEU A 140 7.28 -4.29 1.44
C LEU A 140 8.37 -5.10 0.80
N ASN A 141 9.09 -5.93 1.56
CA ASN A 141 9.74 -7.11 1.00
C ASN A 141 8.81 -8.33 1.14
N ALA A 142 8.10 -8.68 0.07
CA ALA A 142 7.11 -9.77 0.08
C ALA A 142 7.71 -11.16 -0.23
N ASP A 143 9.03 -11.31 -0.12
CA ASP A 143 9.64 -12.64 -0.17
C ASP A 143 8.96 -13.54 0.88
N THR A 144 8.73 -13.05 2.09
CA THR A 144 8.08 -13.81 3.17
C THR A 144 6.60 -13.44 3.39
N ILE A 145 5.85 -14.31 4.08
CA ILE A 145 4.42 -14.16 4.34
C ILE A 145 4.07 -13.41 5.63
N GLY A 146 5.06 -12.95 6.41
CA GLY A 146 4.79 -12.37 7.73
C GLY A 146 5.85 -11.38 8.19
N SER A 147 5.41 -10.34 8.90
CA SER A 147 6.27 -9.36 9.56
C SER A 147 5.78 -9.15 11.00
N TRP A 148 6.53 -9.72 11.95
CA TRP A 148 6.16 -9.76 13.37
C TRP A 148 6.46 -8.46 14.12
N LYS A 149 7.17 -7.51 13.51
CA LYS A 149 7.54 -6.22 14.11
C LYS A 149 6.67 -5.05 13.66
N ASN A 150 5.58 -5.30 12.92
CA ASN A 150 4.77 -4.23 12.32
C ASN A 150 4.31 -3.18 13.34
N LYS A 151 3.80 -3.61 14.51
CA LYS A 151 3.33 -2.68 15.55
C LYS A 151 4.44 -1.78 16.07
N ASP A 152 5.60 -2.36 16.41
CA ASP A 152 6.75 -1.61 16.93
C ASP A 152 7.33 -0.66 15.88
N LEU A 153 7.43 -1.10 14.63
CA LEU A 153 7.92 -0.29 13.52
C LEU A 153 6.97 0.87 13.19
N LEU A 154 5.66 0.64 13.30
CA LEU A 154 4.67 1.71 13.17
C LEU A 154 4.80 2.73 14.30
N LYS A 155 4.94 2.30 15.57
CA LYS A 155 5.08 3.23 16.71
C LYS A 155 6.23 4.21 16.52
N LYS A 156 7.38 3.72 16.04
CA LYS A 156 8.58 4.53 15.76
C LYS A 156 8.41 5.67 14.77
N ILE A 157 7.29 5.73 14.03
CA ILE A 157 7.00 6.85 13.13
C ILE A 157 6.67 8.12 13.92
N TRP A 158 6.14 7.96 15.13
CA TRP A 158 5.65 9.04 16.00
C TRP A 158 6.50 9.24 17.27
N GLU A 159 7.62 8.53 17.38
CA GLU A 159 8.65 8.70 18.42
C GLU A 159 9.77 9.62 17.91
#